data_AF-A0A355F8J2-F1
#
_entry.id   AF-A0A355F8J2-F1
#
_cell.length_a   1.000
_cell.length_b   1.000
_cell.length_c   1.000
_cell.angle_alpha   90.00
_cell.angle_beta   90.00
_cell.angle_gamma   90.00
#
_symmetry.space_group_name_H-M   'P 1'
#
loop_
_entity.id
_entity.type
_entity.pdbx_description
1 polymer ?
#
loop_
_entity_poly.entity_id
_entity_poly.type
_entity_poly.pdbx_seq_one_letter_code
_entity_poly.pdbx_strand_id
1 'polypeptide(L)' 'TGSLDRAAAANVADLLFELHAAEGTVLVAATHSLELAARFSRRFELVEGRCVEPSAA' A
#
# COMPACT_ATOMS: atom_id res chain seq x y z
N THR A 1 9.47 5.98 -7.19
CA THR A 1 9.00 6.20 -8.58
C THR A 1 7.71 7.00 -8.53
N GLY A 2 7.82 8.32 -8.44
CA GLY A 2 6.71 9.24 -8.14
C GLY A 2 6.09 9.91 -9.37
N SER A 3 5.95 9.19 -10.49
CA SER A 3 5.40 9.75 -11.73
C SER A 3 3.94 9.38 -12.00
N LEU A 4 3.31 8.58 -11.12
CA LEU A 4 1.88 8.33 -11.20
C LEU A 4 1.15 9.45 -10.45
N ASP A 5 0.30 10.18 -11.17
CA ASP A 5 -0.66 11.10 -10.56
C ASP A 5 -1.47 10.35 -9.49
N ARG A 6 -1.82 11.03 -8.38
CA ARG A 6 -2.56 10.44 -7.25
C ARG A 6 -3.83 9.72 -7.68
N ALA A 7 -4.56 10.26 -8.67
CA ALA A 7 -5.77 9.64 -9.19
C ALA A 7 -5.48 8.35 -9.95
N ALA A 8 -4.42 8.33 -10.76
CA ALA A 8 -3.99 7.12 -11.47
C ALA A 8 -3.50 6.05 -10.48
N ALA A 9 -2.80 6.44 -9.41
CA ALA A 9 -2.35 5.52 -8.37
C ALA A 9 -3.52 4.88 -7.61
N ALA A 10 -4.60 5.63 -7.33
CA ALA A 10 -5.79 5.09 -6.69
C ALA A 10 -6.47 4.02 -7.56
N ASN A 11 -6.70 4.32 -8.85
CA ASN A 11 -7.35 3.37 -9.76
C ASN A 11 -6.52 2.09 -9.97
N VAL A 12 -5.19 2.22 -10.09
CA VAL A 12 -4.31 1.05 -10.19
C VAL A 12 -4.34 0.23 -8.90
N ALA A 13 -4.38 0.89 -7.73
CA ALA A 13 -4.50 0.18 -6.47
C ALA A 13 -5.82 -0.59 -6.37
N ASP A 14 -6.95 0.00 -6.78
CA ASP A 14 -8.26 -0.68 -6.81
C ASP A 14 -8.17 -1.99 -7.61
N LEU A 15 -7.64 -1.92 -8.83
CA LEU A 15 -7.48 -3.08 -9.69
C LEU A 15 -6.56 -4.14 -9.07
N LEU A 16 -5.46 -3.72 -8.44
CA LEU A 16 -4.53 -4.66 -7.79
C LEU A 16 -5.18 -5.36 -6.59
N PHE A 17 -6.03 -4.67 -5.82
CA PHE A 17 -6.78 -5.28 -4.73
C PHE A 17 -7.79 -6.31 -5.23
N GLU A 18 -8.54 -6.00 -6.29
CA GLU A 18 -9.49 -6.92 -6.92
C GLU A 18 -8.78 -8.18 -7.44
N LEU A 19 -7.68 -8.00 -8.18
CA LEU A 19 -6.88 -9.11 -8.72
C LEU A 19 -6.31 -9.98 -7.61
N HIS A 20 -5.74 -9.37 -6.57
CA HIS A 20 -5.20 -10.11 -5.45
C HIS A 20 -6.27 -10.95 -4.74
N ALA A 21 -7.46 -10.38 -4.54
CA ALA A 21 -8.59 -11.08 -3.92
C ALA A 21 -9.10 -12.23 -4.80
N ALA A 22 -9.19 -12.03 -6.12
CA ALA A 22 -9.65 -13.03 -7.07
C ALA A 22 -8.67 -14.22 -7.18
N GLU A 23 -7.37 -13.94 -7.22
CA GLU A 23 -6.32 -14.95 -7.43
C GLU A 23 -5.79 -15.56 -6.12
N GLY A 24 -6.23 -15.06 -4.96
CA GLY A 24 -5.74 -15.54 -3.65
C GLY A 24 -4.25 -15.34 -3.43
N THR A 25 -3.66 -14.31 -4.03
CA THR A 25 -2.21 -14.04 -3.97
C THR A 25 -1.83 -13.26 -2.71
N VAL A 26 -0.64 -12.65 -2.62
CA VAL A 26 -0.32 -11.68 -1.56
C VAL A 26 0.05 -10.36 -2.22
N LEU A 27 -0.63 -9.28 -1.81
CA LEU A 27 -0.34 -7.92 -2.29
C LEU A 27 0.56 -7.17 -1.30
N VAL A 28 1.75 -6.76 -1.77
CA VAL A 28 2.70 -5.92 -1.02
C VAL A 28 2.94 -4.65 -1.82
N ALA A 29 2.79 -3.49 -1.18
CA ALA A 29 3.01 -2.19 -1.80
C ALA A 29 3.89 -1.29 -0.93
N ALA A 30 4.87 -0.62 -1.56
CA ALA A 30 5.62 0.46 -0.95
C ALA A 30 5.07 1.80 -1.47
N THR A 31 4.56 2.63 -0.57
CA THR A 31 3.92 3.91 -0.94
C THR A 31 4.23 5.00 0.07
N HIS A 32 4.25 6.25 -0.40
CA HIS A 32 4.30 7.45 0.43
C HIS A 32 2.90 8.03 0.70
N SER A 33 1.86 7.46 0.08
CA SER A 33 0.47 7.87 0.28
C SER A 33 -0.12 7.15 1.49
N LEU A 34 -0.34 7.88 2.58
CA LEU A 34 -1.00 7.37 3.78
C LEU A 34 -2.43 6.89 3.51
N GLU A 35 -3.13 7.55 2.58
CA GLU A 35 -4.49 7.18 2.15
C GLU A 35 -4.53 5.79 1.52
N LEU A 36 -3.56 5.50 0.62
CA LEU A 36 -3.44 4.16 0.03
C LEU A 36 -3.01 3.13 1.09
N ALA A 37 -2.03 3.48 1.93
CA ALA A 37 -1.57 2.58 2.99
C ALA A 37 -2.70 2.21 3.97
N ALA A 38 -3.63 3.12 4.26
CA ALA A 38 -4.77 2.88 5.14
C ALA A 38 -5.73 1.77 4.64
N ARG A 39 -5.67 1.42 3.35
CA ARG A 39 -6.48 0.35 2.76
C ARG A 39 -5.91 -1.06 3.03
N PHE A 40 -4.67 -1.16 3.49
CA PHE A 40 -4.03 -2.44 3.81
C PHE A 40 -4.26 -2.83 5.26
N SER A 41 -4.53 -4.12 5.50
CA SER A 41 -4.76 -4.66 6.85
C SER A 41 -3.50 -4.58 7.74
N ARG A 42 -2.32 -4.68 7.14
CA ARG A 42 -1.02 -4.55 7.82
C ARG A 42 -0.22 -3.43 7.20
N ARG A 43 0.38 -2.61 8.04
CA ARG A 43 1.11 -1.40 7.63
C ARG A 43 2.44 -1.37 8.36
N PHE A 44 3.47 -0.93 7.67
CA PHE A 44 4.80 -0.74 8.23
C PHE A 44 5.33 0.61 7.79
N GLU A 45 6.09 1.25 8.66
CA GLU A 45 6.86 2.44 8.33
C GLU A 45 8.31 2.04 8.13
N LEU A 46 8.94 2.57 7.08
CA LEU A 46 10.35 2.37 6.83
C LEU A 46 11.14 3.49 7.52
N VAL A 47 11.71 3.21 8.69
CA VAL A 47 12.48 4.15 9.50
C VAL A 47 13.94 3.70 9.53
N GLU A 48 14.84 4.53 8.99
CA GLU A 48 16.29 4.26 8.95
C GLU A 48 16.64 2.85 8.42
N GLY A 49 15.92 2.41 7.38
CA GLY A 49 16.13 1.10 6.76
C GLY A 49 15.49 -0.09 7.50
N ARG A 50 14.69 0.16 8.54
CA ARG A 50 13.94 -0.87 9.28
C ARG A 50 12.44 -0.69 9.07
N CYS A 51 11.73 -1.78 8.78
CA CYS A 51 10.27 -1.79 8.77
C CYS A 51 9.77 -1.94 10.21
N VAL A 52 9.12 -0.90 10.74
CA VAL A 52 8.49 -0.92 12.06
C VAL A 52 6.98 -0.91 11.90
N GLU A 53 6.28 -1.70 12.69
CA GLU A 53 4.81 -1.64 12.72
C GLU A 53 4.41 -0.41 13.55
N PRO A 54 3.61 0.51 13.00
CA PRO A 54 3.19 1.69 13.75
C PRO A 54 2.36 1.21 14.94
N SER A 55 2.86 1.47 16.15
CA SER A 55 2.13 1.17 17.39
C SER A 55 0.82 1.95 17.36
N ALA A 56 -0.31 1.26 17.48
CA ALA A 56 -1.57 1.93 17.76
C ALA A 56 -1.42 2.68 19.10
N ALA A 57 -1.53 4.00 19.05
CA ALA A 57 -1.68 4.83 20.25
C ALA A 57 -3.16 4.82 20.69
#